data_AF-A0A6A4CFD7-F1
#
_entry.id   AF-A0A6A4CFD7-F1
#
_cell.length_a   1.000
_cell.length_b   1.000
_cell.length_c   1.000
_cell.angle_alpha   90.00
_cell.angle_beta   90.00
_cell.angle_gamma   90.00
#
_symmetry.space_group_name_H-M   'P 1'
#
loop_
_entity.id
_entity.type
_entity.pdbx_description
1 polymer ?
#
loop_
_entity_poly.entity_id
_entity_poly.type
_entity_poly.pdbx_seq_one_letter_code
_entity_poly.pdbx_strand_id
1 'polypeptide(L)'
;MSMSSISSGGQHTVQFDRIHARAPPITLSPPRPYQKRPRLTKQQALQICERRRQVLTARYKELAAWAQAEFSLATPPFKQTIGRALKSESQLRCATADYLMRQRSRPSFQLVLDQCMIEFVVASESWGISLSGSMLIAQARKALHRFNVPPAS
;
A
#
# COMPACT_ATOMS: atom_id res chain seq x y z
N MET A 1 24.98 40.33 -77.66
CA MET A 1 26.05 39.50 -77.08
C MET A 1 27.07 40.44 -76.46
N SER A 2 27.28 40.35 -75.13
CA SER A 2 28.50 40.66 -74.32
C SER A 2 29.30 41.96 -74.59
N MET A 3 29.77 42.78 -73.64
CA MET A 3 30.03 42.70 -72.19
C MET A 3 30.14 44.13 -71.61
N SER A 4 30.30 44.20 -70.27
CA SER A 4 31.00 45.20 -69.42
C SER A 4 30.06 45.84 -68.39
N SER A 5 30.34 46.07 -67.12
CA SER A 5 31.41 45.74 -66.17
C SER A 5 30.95 46.23 -64.79
N ILE A 6 31.08 45.38 -63.76
CA ILE A 6 31.71 45.65 -62.44
C ILE A 6 31.19 46.81 -61.54
N SER A 7 31.12 46.47 -60.24
CA SER A 7 31.13 47.33 -59.03
C SER A 7 29.81 48.03 -58.68
N SER A 8 29.38 48.17 -57.42
CA SER A 8 30.05 48.03 -56.12
C SER A 8 28.97 48.04 -55.02
N GLY A 9 29.22 47.33 -53.93
CA GLY A 9 28.85 47.78 -52.57
C GLY A 9 27.38 47.67 -52.14
N GLY A 10 27.01 46.49 -51.63
CA GLY A 10 25.83 46.32 -50.78
C GLY A 10 26.23 45.67 -49.46
N GLN A 11 26.10 46.41 -48.37
CA GLN A 11 26.59 46.09 -47.04
C GLN A 11 26.02 44.75 -46.52
N HIS A 12 26.89 43.82 -46.13
CA HIS A 12 26.50 42.63 -45.37
C HIS A 12 26.17 43.05 -43.93
N THR A 13 24.89 43.31 -43.66
CA THR A 13 24.36 43.22 -42.30
C THR A 13 24.30 41.75 -41.91
N VAL A 14 25.29 41.30 -41.15
CA VAL A 14 25.28 39.96 -40.53
C VAL A 14 24.22 39.99 -39.43
N GLN A 15 23.01 39.59 -39.78
CA GLN A 15 21.91 39.37 -38.84
C GLN A 15 22.21 38.07 -38.09
N PHE A 16 22.80 38.18 -36.90
CA PHE A 16 22.94 37.06 -35.98
C PHE A 16 21.55 36.69 -35.47
N ASP A 17 20.91 35.71 -36.10
CA ASP A 17 19.71 35.08 -35.59
C ASP A 17 20.03 34.44 -34.25
N ARG A 18 19.49 35.05 -33.19
CA ARG A 18 19.56 34.54 -31.84
C ARG A 18 18.68 33.30 -31.78
N ILE A 19 19.26 32.13 -32.05
CA ILE A 19 18.60 30.84 -31.87
C ILE A 19 18.30 30.68 -30.37
N HIS A 20 17.12 31.13 -29.95
CA HIS A 20 16.55 30.72 -28.69
C HIS A 20 16.19 29.24 -28.82
N ALA A 21 17.14 28.38 -28.44
CA ALA A 21 16.90 26.96 -28.22
C ALA A 21 15.90 26.81 -27.06
N ARG A 22 14.61 26.87 -27.39
CA ARG A 22 13.52 26.58 -26.47
C ARG A 22 13.53 25.07 -26.24
N ALA A 23 14.07 24.65 -25.09
CA ALA A 23 13.94 23.28 -24.63
C ALA A 23 12.46 22.85 -24.70
N PRO A 24 12.15 21.63 -25.20
CA PRO A 24 10.78 21.18 -25.27
C PRO A 24 10.17 21.17 -23.86
N PRO A 25 8.90 21.59 -23.70
CA PRO A 25 8.24 21.55 -22.41
C PRO A 25 8.22 20.10 -21.92
N ILE A 26 8.76 19.88 -20.72
CA ILE A 26 8.65 18.61 -20.00
C ILE A 26 7.15 18.39 -19.78
N THR A 27 6.55 17.50 -20.57
CA THR A 27 5.17 17.06 -20.39
C THR A 27 5.14 16.19 -19.13
N LEU A 28 4.89 16.83 -17.99
CA LEU A 28 4.58 16.13 -16.76
C LEU A 28 3.25 15.39 -16.98
N SER A 29 3.32 14.10 -17.32
CA SER A 29 2.15 13.24 -17.39
C SER A 29 1.42 13.33 -16.05
N PRO A 30 0.07 13.48 -16.03
CA PRO A 30 -0.67 13.59 -14.79
C PRO A 30 -0.39 12.36 -13.90
N PRO A 31 -0.24 12.55 -12.57
CA PRO A 31 -0.03 11.45 -11.65
C PRO A 31 -1.18 10.44 -11.80
N ARG A 32 -0.84 9.16 -11.96
CA ARG A 32 -1.86 8.11 -12.11
C ARG A 32 -2.77 8.14 -10.87
N PRO A 33 -4.09 8.07 -11.04
CA PRO A 33 -5.01 8.07 -9.91
C PRO A 33 -4.69 6.90 -8.97
N TYR A 34 -4.66 7.19 -7.67
CA TYR A 34 -4.38 6.18 -6.65
C TYR A 34 -5.49 5.11 -6.67
N GLN A 35 -5.15 3.90 -7.11
CA GLN A 35 -6.06 2.77 -7.07
C GLN A 35 -6.04 2.11 -5.68
N LYS A 36 -7.18 2.13 -4.98
CA LYS A 36 -7.34 1.43 -3.70
C LYS A 36 -7.13 -0.07 -3.94
N ARG A 37 -6.12 -0.63 -3.27
CA ARG A 37 -5.79 -2.05 -3.38
C ARG A 37 -6.88 -2.88 -2.69
N PRO A 38 -7.39 -3.96 -3.32
CA PRO A 38 -8.32 -4.86 -2.66
C PRO A 38 -7.61 -5.51 -1.46
N ARG A 39 -8.23 -5.43 -0.29
CA ARG A 39 -7.73 -6.04 0.93
C ARG A 39 -8.34 -7.41 1.07
N LEU A 40 -7.50 -8.44 1.00
CA LEU A 40 -7.92 -9.80 1.26
C LEU A 40 -7.94 -10.07 2.76
N THR A 41 -8.92 -10.83 3.22
CA THR A 41 -8.81 -11.50 4.52
C THR A 41 -7.76 -12.59 4.45
N LYS A 42 -7.26 -13.01 5.61
CA LYS A 42 -6.32 -14.14 5.67
C LYS A 42 -6.98 -15.46 5.26
N GLN A 43 -8.28 -15.60 5.49
CA GLN A 43 -9.08 -16.70 4.95
C GLN A 43 -9.11 -16.69 3.42
N GLN A 44 -9.36 -15.55 2.78
CA GLN A 44 -9.32 -15.41 1.31
C GLN A 44 -7.92 -15.72 0.76
N ALA A 45 -6.86 -15.30 1.47
CA ALA A 45 -5.49 -15.65 1.13
C ALA A 45 -5.23 -17.16 1.21
N LEU A 46 -5.80 -17.85 2.21
CA LEU A 46 -5.71 -19.30 2.35
C LEU A 46 -6.45 -20.01 1.20
N GLN A 47 -7.66 -19.56 0.85
CA GLN A 47 -8.42 -20.10 -0.28
C GLN A 47 -7.68 -19.95 -1.61
N ILE A 48 -6.92 -18.87 -1.82
CA ILE A 48 -6.03 -18.72 -2.98
C ILE A 48 -4.93 -19.79 -3.01
N CYS A 49 -4.36 -20.13 -1.85
CA CYS A 49 -3.35 -21.19 -1.75
C CYS A 49 -3.95 -22.57 -2.07
N GLU A 50 -5.13 -22.85 -1.54
CA GLU A 50 -5.89 -24.07 -1.84
C GLU A 50 -6.21 -24.17 -3.34
N ARG A 51 -6.64 -23.05 -3.95
CA ARG A 51 -6.89 -23.00 -5.39
C ARG A 51 -5.63 -23.27 -6.21
N ARG A 52 -4.47 -22.74 -5.80
CA ARG A 52 -3.18 -23.02 -6.46
C ARG A 52 -2.78 -24.49 -6.34
N ARG A 53 -3.14 -25.18 -5.26
CA ARG A 53 -2.91 -26.62 -5.12
C ARG A 53 -3.82 -27.45 -6.02
N GLN A 54 -5.07 -27.04 -6.19
CA GLN A 54 -6.00 -27.69 -7.11
C GLN A 54 -5.57 -27.53 -8.58
N VAL A 55 -4.98 -26.37 -8.93
CA VAL A 55 -4.54 -26.06 -10.28
C VAL A 55 -3.06 -25.67 -10.26
N LEU A 56 -2.19 -26.67 -10.26
CA LEU A 56 -0.73 -26.48 -10.11
C LEU A 56 -0.11 -25.57 -11.20
N THR A 57 -0.72 -25.55 -12.38
CA THR A 57 -0.32 -24.74 -13.53
C THR A 57 -0.82 -23.29 -13.49
N ALA A 58 -1.73 -22.96 -12.57
CA ALA A 58 -2.38 -21.65 -12.54
C ALA A 58 -1.36 -20.52 -12.39
N ARG A 59 -1.31 -19.58 -13.32
CA ARG A 59 -0.45 -18.39 -13.26
C ARG A 59 -1.03 -17.39 -12.26
N TYR A 60 -0.20 -16.44 -11.81
CA TYR A 60 -0.65 -15.44 -10.83
C TYR A 60 -1.81 -14.58 -11.36
N LYS A 61 -1.86 -14.35 -12.68
CA LYS A 61 -2.97 -13.65 -13.33
C LYS A 61 -4.28 -14.44 -13.25
N GLU A 62 -4.21 -15.76 -13.41
CA GLU A 62 -5.38 -16.64 -13.35
C GLU A 62 -5.91 -16.77 -11.92
N LEU A 63 -5.01 -16.90 -10.94
CA LEU A 63 -5.37 -16.84 -9.52
C LEU A 63 -5.99 -15.49 -9.14
N ALA A 64 -5.49 -14.39 -9.68
CA ALA A 64 -6.05 -13.06 -9.43
C ALA A 64 -7.45 -12.90 -10.05
N ALA A 65 -7.65 -13.37 -11.28
CA ALA A 65 -8.95 -13.36 -11.95
C ALA A 65 -9.97 -14.23 -11.21
N TRP A 66 -9.55 -15.43 -10.80
CA TRP A 66 -10.38 -16.31 -9.97
C TRP A 66 -10.74 -15.64 -8.64
N ALA A 67 -9.76 -15.10 -7.92
CA ALA A 67 -10.01 -14.44 -6.63
C ALA A 67 -10.90 -13.19 -6.77
N GLN A 68 -10.83 -12.49 -7.90
CA GLN A 68 -11.74 -11.39 -8.19
C GLN A 68 -13.19 -11.87 -8.27
N ALA A 69 -13.43 -12.92 -9.03
CA ALA A 69 -14.76 -13.50 -9.22
C ALA A 69 -15.28 -14.13 -7.92
N GLU A 70 -14.47 -14.98 -7.28
CA GLU A 70 -14.83 -15.71 -6.07
C GLU A 70 -15.17 -14.77 -4.90
N PHE A 71 -14.39 -13.71 -4.71
CA PHE A 71 -14.56 -12.81 -3.57
C PHE A 71 -15.29 -11.51 -3.93
N SER A 72 -15.88 -11.43 -5.12
CA SER A 72 -16.60 -10.25 -5.61
C SER A 72 -15.80 -8.95 -5.45
N LEU A 73 -14.51 -8.98 -5.80
CA LEU A 73 -13.62 -7.82 -5.65
C LEU A 73 -13.82 -6.83 -6.80
N ALA A 74 -13.86 -5.54 -6.46
CA ALA A 74 -13.96 -4.47 -7.47
C ALA A 74 -12.80 -4.48 -8.49
N THR A 75 -11.62 -4.95 -8.07
CA THR A 75 -10.45 -5.09 -8.92
C THR A 75 -9.73 -6.41 -8.62
N PRO A 76 -9.05 -7.01 -9.61
CA PRO A 76 -8.27 -8.22 -9.37
C PRO A 76 -7.11 -7.94 -8.41
N PRO A 77 -6.79 -8.87 -7.49
CA PRO A 77 -5.64 -8.72 -6.62
C PRO A 77 -4.34 -8.59 -7.43
N PHE A 78 -3.47 -7.69 -7.01
CA PHE A 78 -2.18 -7.50 -7.65
C PHE A 78 -1.30 -8.75 -7.53
N LYS A 79 -0.36 -8.91 -8.48
CA LYS A 79 0.67 -9.96 -8.48
C LYS A 79 1.36 -10.09 -7.11
N GLN A 80 1.68 -8.97 -6.47
CA GLN A 80 2.30 -8.93 -5.14
C GLN A 80 1.40 -9.48 -4.05
N THR A 81 0.09 -9.20 -4.10
CA THR A 81 -0.90 -9.71 -3.14
C THR A 81 -1.01 -11.23 -3.24
N ILE A 82 -1.13 -11.76 -4.46
CA ILE A 82 -1.14 -13.21 -4.70
C ILE A 82 0.17 -13.84 -4.22
N GLY A 83 1.31 -13.27 -4.59
CA GLY A 83 2.61 -13.77 -4.16
C GLY A 83 2.80 -13.76 -2.64
N ARG A 84 2.27 -12.76 -1.94
CA ARG A 84 2.29 -12.71 -0.46
C ARG A 84 1.40 -13.80 0.15
N ALA A 85 0.18 -13.98 -0.37
CA ALA A 85 -0.73 -15.03 0.09
C ALA A 85 -0.05 -16.41 0.02
N LEU A 86 0.52 -16.75 -1.14
CA LEU A 86 1.21 -18.01 -1.36
C LEU A 86 2.43 -18.19 -0.44
N LYS A 87 3.23 -17.14 -0.22
CA LYS A 87 4.38 -17.20 0.71
C LYS A 87 3.97 -17.45 2.17
N SER A 88 2.78 -17.01 2.57
CA SER A 88 2.27 -17.16 3.93
C SER A 88 1.46 -18.44 4.15
N GLU A 89 1.38 -19.35 3.17
CA GLU A 89 0.49 -20.53 3.21
C GLU A 89 0.65 -21.35 4.50
N SER A 90 1.88 -21.68 4.90
CA SER A 90 2.14 -22.48 6.11
C SER A 90 1.57 -21.81 7.37
N GLN A 91 1.76 -20.51 7.50
CA GLN A 91 1.26 -19.73 8.63
C GLN A 91 -0.27 -19.62 8.61
N LEU A 92 -0.87 -19.49 7.43
CA LEU A 92 -2.33 -19.42 7.27
C LEU A 92 -3.00 -20.76 7.61
N ARG A 93 -2.39 -21.89 7.27
CA ARG A 93 -2.96 -23.22 7.56
C ARG A 93 -2.99 -23.56 9.05
N CYS A 94 -2.04 -23.06 9.82
CA CYS A 94 -1.97 -23.25 11.28
C CYS A 94 -2.68 -22.15 12.07
N ALA A 95 -3.32 -21.20 11.40
CA ALA A 95 -3.94 -20.05 12.06
C ALA A 95 -5.30 -20.38 12.70
N THR A 96 -5.62 -19.67 13.78
CA THR A 96 -6.96 -19.71 14.39
C THR A 96 -7.99 -19.01 13.51
N ALA A 97 -9.28 -19.35 13.69
CA ALA A 97 -10.39 -18.73 12.99
C ALA A 97 -10.39 -17.19 13.14
N ASP A 98 -10.14 -16.69 14.36
CA ASP A 98 -10.04 -15.25 14.64
C ASP A 98 -8.92 -14.56 13.87
N TYR A 99 -7.81 -15.25 13.63
CA TYR A 99 -6.71 -14.71 12.84
C TYR A 99 -7.06 -14.67 11.35
N LEU A 100 -7.76 -15.69 10.85
CA LEU A 100 -8.16 -15.84 9.46
C LEU A 100 -9.21 -14.81 9.02
N MET A 101 -10.14 -14.43 9.90
CA MET A 101 -11.16 -13.40 9.59
C MET A 101 -10.56 -12.00 9.36
N ARG A 102 -9.33 -11.74 9.83
CA ARG A 102 -8.72 -10.41 9.76
C ARG A 102 -8.05 -10.15 8.42
N GLN A 103 -8.11 -8.91 7.95
CA GLN A 103 -7.33 -8.42 6.80
C GLN A 103 -5.90 -7.98 7.17
N ARG A 104 -5.70 -7.53 8.41
CA ARG A 104 -4.38 -7.12 8.93
C ARG A 104 -3.88 -8.10 9.98
N SER A 105 -2.57 -8.24 10.06
CA SER A 105 -1.92 -8.90 11.19
C SER A 105 -2.09 -8.04 12.43
N ARG A 106 -2.43 -8.70 13.54
CA ARG A 106 -2.47 -8.08 14.85
C ARG A 106 -1.02 -7.93 15.33
N PRO A 107 -0.60 -6.76 15.84
CA PRO A 107 0.69 -6.66 16.51
C PRO A 107 0.77 -7.65 17.67
N SER A 108 1.95 -8.24 17.91
CA SER A 108 2.15 -9.26 18.94
C SER A 108 1.68 -8.80 20.33
N PHE A 109 1.90 -7.54 20.67
CA PHE A 109 1.55 -6.94 21.95
C PHE A 109 0.06 -6.63 22.14
N GLN A 110 -0.75 -6.64 21.07
CA GLN A 110 -2.14 -6.16 21.16
C GLN A 110 -3.00 -7.05 22.06
N LEU A 111 -2.76 -8.37 22.13
CA LEU A 111 -3.50 -9.25 23.06
C LEU A 111 -3.23 -8.88 24.52
N VAL A 112 -1.94 -8.69 24.83
CA VAL A 112 -1.49 -8.31 26.16
C VAL A 112 -2.00 -6.91 26.54
N LEU A 113 -2.03 -5.98 25.58
CA LEU A 113 -2.61 -4.66 25.78
C LEU A 113 -4.11 -4.73 26.08
N ASP A 114 -4.89 -5.43 25.25
CA ASP A 114 -6.34 -5.56 25.46
C ASP A 114 -6.62 -6.17 26.85
N GLN A 115 -5.89 -7.22 27.24
CA GLN A 115 -6.01 -7.84 28.55
C GLN A 115 -5.72 -6.85 29.68
N CYS A 116 -4.60 -6.12 29.61
CA CYS A 116 -4.23 -5.11 30.60
C CYS A 116 -5.28 -3.99 30.71
N MET A 117 -5.92 -3.62 29.60
CA MET A 117 -6.96 -2.61 29.59
C MET A 117 -8.27 -3.12 30.20
N ILE A 118 -8.64 -4.37 29.91
CA ILE A 118 -9.81 -5.02 30.52
C ILE A 118 -9.63 -5.11 32.04
N GLU A 119 -8.48 -5.60 32.51
CA GLU A 119 -8.16 -5.68 33.94
C GLU A 119 -8.25 -4.31 34.62
N PHE A 120 -7.75 -3.26 33.96
CA PHE A 120 -7.83 -1.90 34.48
C PHE A 120 -9.27 -1.39 34.58
N VAL A 121 -10.12 -1.67 33.59
CA VAL A 121 -11.54 -1.31 33.61
C VAL A 121 -12.26 -2.04 34.74
N VAL A 122 -12.10 -3.37 34.83
CA VAL A 122 -12.72 -4.20 35.87
C VAL A 122 -12.29 -3.76 37.27
N ALA A 123 -11.00 -3.47 37.48
CA ALA A 123 -10.52 -2.97 38.77
C ALA A 123 -11.12 -1.61 39.12
N SER A 124 -11.22 -0.71 38.14
CA SER A 124 -11.80 0.63 38.34
C SER A 124 -13.29 0.56 38.68
N GLU A 125 -14.04 -0.31 38.00
CA GLU A 125 -15.44 -0.59 38.32
C GLU A 125 -15.60 -1.13 39.74
N SER A 126 -14.72 -2.05 40.17
CA SER A 126 -14.76 -2.60 41.54
C SER A 126 -14.49 -1.56 42.63
N TRP A 127 -13.75 -0.50 42.31
CA TRP A 127 -13.48 0.61 43.21
C TRP A 127 -14.46 1.78 43.06
N GLY A 128 -15.48 1.65 42.20
CA GLY A 128 -16.46 2.70 41.93
C GLY A 128 -15.87 3.92 41.22
N ILE A 129 -14.73 3.77 40.54
CA ILE A 129 -14.06 4.86 39.82
C ILE A 129 -14.68 4.97 38.42
N SER A 130 -15.26 6.13 38.12
CA SER A 130 -15.71 6.44 36.76
C SER A 130 -14.52 6.70 35.85
N LEU A 131 -14.35 5.88 34.81
CA LEU A 131 -13.26 6.00 33.86
C LEU A 131 -13.58 6.97 32.73
N SER A 132 -12.72 7.97 32.56
CA SER A 132 -12.74 8.84 31.39
C SER A 132 -11.87 8.29 30.26
N GLY A 133 -12.15 8.72 29.02
CA GLY A 133 -11.36 8.32 27.86
C GLY A 133 -9.87 8.71 27.96
N SER A 134 -9.55 9.83 28.60
CA SER A 134 -8.16 10.26 28.81
C SER A 134 -7.39 9.34 29.77
N MET A 135 -8.05 8.82 30.80
CA MET A 135 -7.47 7.84 31.72
C MET A 135 -7.15 6.52 31.00
N LEU A 136 -8.07 6.04 30.16
CA LEU A 136 -7.85 4.84 29.34
C LEU A 136 -6.67 5.03 28.38
N ILE A 137 -6.56 6.19 27.74
CA ILE A 137 -5.43 6.50 26.84
C ILE A 137 -4.11 6.56 27.62
N ALA A 138 -4.09 7.21 28.79
CA ALA A 138 -2.90 7.30 29.63
C ALA A 138 -2.43 5.91 30.11
N GLN A 139 -3.37 5.06 30.52
CA GLN A 139 -3.08 3.69 30.94
C GLN A 139 -2.58 2.84 29.78
N ALA A 140 -3.20 2.94 28.60
CA ALA A 140 -2.76 2.22 27.41
C ALA A 140 -1.33 2.60 27.01
N ARG A 141 -1.00 3.91 27.04
CA ARG A 141 0.37 4.39 26.80
C ARG A 141 1.36 3.85 27.81
N LYS A 142 0.99 3.86 29.11
CA LYS A 142 1.81 3.30 30.18
C LYS A 142 2.05 1.79 29.99
N ALA A 143 1.04 1.04 29.58
CA ALA A 143 1.15 -0.39 29.28
C ALA A 143 2.07 -0.64 28.06
N LEU A 144 1.91 0.14 26.99
CA LEU A 144 2.76 0.03 25.79
C LEU A 144 4.25 0.29 26.10
N HIS A 145 4.56 1.26 26.97
CA HIS A 145 5.93 1.48 27.44
C HIS A 145 6.49 0.26 28.19
N ARG A 146 5.68 -0.40 29.02
CA ARG A 146 6.09 -1.64 29.71
C ARG A 146 6.36 -2.80 28.75
N PHE A 147 5.64 -2.85 27.64
CA PHE A 147 5.83 -3.85 26.59
C PHE A 147 7.00 -3.53 25.64
N ASN A 148 7.72 -2.43 25.87
CA ASN A 148 8.84 -1.97 25.05
C ASN A 148 8.47 -1.78 23.56
N VAL A 149 7.21 -1.38 23.30
CA VAL A 149 6.72 -1.10 21.95
C VAL A 149 7.23 0.28 21.53
N PRO A 150 7.99 0.40 20.42
CA PRO A 150 8.43 1.70 19.94
C PRO A 150 7.22 2.60 19.64
N PRO A 151 7.27 3.91 19.96
CA PRO A 151 6.23 4.83 19.52
C PRO A 151 6.12 4.77 17.99
N ALA A 152 4.88 4.70 17.50
CA ALA A 152 4.63 4.69 16.06
C ALA A 152 5.22 5.98 15.45
N SER A 153 6.17 5.80 14.53
CA SER A 153 6.80 6.88 13.75
C SER A 153 5.84 7.45 12.72
#